data_AF-A0A924QRJ0-F1
#
_entry.id   AF-A0A924QRJ0-F1
#
_cell.length_a   1.000
_cell.length_b   1.000
_cell.length_c   1.000
_cell.angle_alpha   90.00
_cell.angle_beta   90.00
_cell.angle_gamma   90.00
#
_symmetry.space_group_name_H-M   'P 1'
#
loop_
_entity.id
_entity.type
_entity.pdbx_description
1 polymer ?
#
loop_
_entity_poly.entity_id
_entity_poly.type
_entity_poly.pdbx_seq_one_letter_code
_entity_poly.pdbx_strand_id
1 'polypeptide(L)' 'MSTEKIYLLKENKLIRGPYTYSALKIRGIRKDDKIWYEGLKDWTPVISIEEFKEMVKIKTHSPLMRYNFLSRFFSFLR' A
#
# COMPACT_ATOMS: atom_id res chain seq x y z
N MET A 1 -15.13 -15.78 -4.92
CA MET A 1 -13.89 -15.56 -5.70
C MET A 1 -13.80 -14.07 -6.00
N SER A 2 -13.37 -13.26 -5.03
CA SER A 2 -13.29 -11.81 -5.23
C SER A 2 -12.01 -11.49 -6.02
N THR A 3 -12.15 -11.26 -7.32
CA THR A 3 -11.12 -10.76 -8.23
C THR A 3 -10.95 -9.26 -8.01
N GLU A 4 -10.46 -8.88 -6.83
CA GLU A 4 -10.21 -7.48 -6.51
C GLU A 4 -9.13 -6.93 -7.45
N LYS A 5 -9.50 -5.90 -8.22
CA LYS A 5 -8.62 -5.21 -9.15
C LYS A 5 -7.90 -4.10 -8.41
N ILE A 6 -6.63 -4.36 -8.08
CA ILE A 6 -5.81 -3.42 -7.33
C ILE A 6 -4.80 -2.76 -8.27
N TYR A 7 -4.73 -1.44 -8.23
CA TYR A 7 -3.80 -0.65 -9.01
C TYR A 7 -2.77 0.00 -8.09
N LEU A 8 -1.53 0.08 -8.55
CA LEU A 8 -0.44 0.74 -7.85
C LEU A 8 0.05 1.94 -8.67
N LEU A 9 0.07 3.12 -8.06
CA LEU A 9 0.73 4.30 -8.58
C LEU A 9 2.14 4.37 -8.02
N LYS A 10 3.12 4.21 -8.90
CA LYS A 10 4.55 4.27 -8.58
C LYS A 10 5.05 5.72 -8.51
N GLU A 11 6.18 5.90 -7.84
CA GLU A 11 6.88 7.19 -7.66
C GLU A 11 7.07 7.97 -8.98
N ASN A 12 7.33 7.28 -10.09
CA ASN A 12 7.48 7.86 -11.42
C ASN A 12 6.13 8.17 -12.12
N LYS A 13 5.04 8.33 -11.36
CA LYS A 13 3.66 8.53 -11.83
C LYS A 13 3.13 7.40 -12.73
N LEU A 14 3.76 6.23 -12.69
CA LEU A 14 3.39 5.10 -13.53
C LEU A 14 2.38 4.22 -12.81
N ILE A 15 1.21 4.04 -13.42
CA ILE A 15 0.17 3.16 -12.91
C ILE A 15 0.47 1.74 -13.37
N ARG A 16 0.40 0.78 -12.45
CA ARG A 16 0.57 -0.64 -12.71
C ARG A 16 -0.61 -1.44 -12.17
N GLY A 17 -1.06 -2.43 -12.93
CA GLY A 17 -2.15 -3.32 -12.55
C GLY A 17 -3.12 -3.59 -13.72
N PRO A 18 -4.32 -4.13 -13.45
CA PRO A 18 -4.77 -4.56 -12.12
C PRO A 18 -4.00 -5.78 -11.62
N TYR A 19 -3.77 -5.82 -10.31
CA TYR A 19 -3.23 -6.95 -9.58
C TYR A 19 -4.30 -7.54 -8.67
N THR A 20 -4.14 -8.83 -8.34
CA THR A 20 -4.85 -9.42 -7.21
C THR A 20 -4.05 -9.19 -5.92
N TYR A 21 -4.75 -9.24 -4.78
CA TYR A 21 -4.13 -9.17 -3.45
C TYR A 21 -3.02 -10.23 -3.28
N SER A 22 -3.28 -11.46 -3.74
CA SER A 22 -2.31 -12.56 -3.72
C SER A 22 -1.05 -12.28 -4.55
N ALA A 23 -1.20 -11.70 -5.74
CA ALA A 23 -0.06 -11.33 -6.58
C ALA A 23 0.79 -10.24 -5.91
N LEU A 24 0.16 -9.28 -5.23
CA LEU A 24 0.85 -8.23 -4.49
C LEU A 24 1.58 -8.79 -3.26
N LYS A 25 1.03 -9.80 -2.59
CA LYS A 25 1.69 -10.47 -1.46
C LYS A 25 2.99 -11.16 -1.88
N ILE A 26 3.02 -11.81 -3.04
CA ILE A 26 4.21 -12.48 -3.59
C ILE A 26 5.22 -11.44 -4.10
N ARG A 27 4.75 -10.47 -4.89
CA ARG A 27 5.62 -9.47 -5.53
C ARG A 27 6.23 -8.49 -4.51
N GLY A 28 5.45 -8.14 -3.49
CA GLY A 28 5.71 -7.05 -2.57
C GLY A 28 5.46 -5.68 -3.19
N ILE A 29 5.25 -4.70 -2.31
CA ILE A 29 4.93 -3.31 -2.65
C ILE A 29 5.96 -2.39 -1.98
N ARG A 30 6.26 -1.22 -2.55
CA ARG A 30 7.11 -0.23 -1.89
C ARG A 30 6.26 0.61 -0.94
N LYS A 31 6.88 1.08 0.15
CA LYS A 31 6.23 1.97 1.12
C LYS A 31 5.74 3.29 0.51
N ASP A 32 6.45 3.76 -0.52
CA ASP A 32 6.20 5.03 -1.20
C ASP A 32 5.13 4.92 -2.30
N ASP A 33 4.69 3.69 -2.61
CA ASP A 33 3.64 3.48 -3.61
C ASP A 33 2.29 3.95 -3.05
N LYS A 34 1.42 4.44 -3.94
CA LYS A 34 -0.01 4.60 -3.66
C LYS A 34 -0.79 3.45 -4.29
N ILE A 35 -1.93 3.14 -3.69
CA ILE A 35 -2.81 2.06 -4.07
C ILE A 35 -4.21 2.60 -4.32
N TRP A 36 -4.89 2.01 -5.29
CA TRP A 36 -6.30 2.23 -5.54
C TRP A 36 -6.99 0.91 -5.87
N TYR A 37 -8.19 0.72 -5.35
CA TYR A 37 -9.09 -0.38 -5.66
C TYR A 37 -10.53 0.11 -5.46
N GLU A 38 -11.48 -0.66 -5.97
CA GLU A 38 -12.90 -0.33 -5.85
C GLU A 38 -13.32 -0.16 -4.37
N GLY A 39 -13.92 0.98 -4.05
CA GLY A 39 -14.25 1.38 -2.67
C GLY A 39 -13.35 2.48 -2.10
N LEU A 40 -12.18 2.74 -2.70
CA LEU A 40 -11.36 3.91 -2.35
C LEU A 40 -11.79 5.14 -3.16
N LYS A 41 -11.93 6.28 -2.47
CA LYS A 41 -12.28 7.57 -3.08
C LYS A 41 -11.16 8.11 -3.99
N ASP A 42 -9.89 7.89 -3.62
CA ASP A 42 -8.72 8.36 -4.35
C ASP A 42 -7.50 7.45 -4.09
N TRP A 43 -6.41 7.66 -4.82
CA TRP A 43 -5.11 7.02 -4.64
C TRP A 43 -4.60 7.23 -3.22
N THR A 44 -4.61 6.14 -2.45
CA THR A 44 -4.29 6.17 -1.02
C THR A 44 -2.87 5.64 -0.83
N PRO A 45 -2.03 6.24 0.02
CA PRO A 45 -0.71 5.67 0.33
C PRO A 45 -0.84 4.23 0.87
N VAL A 46 -0.02 3.31 0.38
CA VAL A 46 -0.08 1.88 0.79
C VAL A 46 0.07 1.72 2.30
N ILE A 47 0.90 2.55 2.92
CA ILE A 47 1.14 2.54 4.36
C ILE A 47 -0.10 2.91 5.21
N SER A 48 -1.06 3.61 4.61
CA SER A 48 -2.30 4.03 5.28
C SER A 48 -3.32 2.90 5.36
N ILE A 49 -3.14 1.80 4.62
CA ILE A 49 -4.08 0.68 4.58
C ILE A 49 -3.47 -0.49 5.37
N GLU A 50 -4.11 -0.86 6.48
CA GLU A 50 -3.68 -1.92 7.41
C GLU A 50 -3.32 -3.22 6.67
N GLU A 51 -4.20 -3.63 5.74
CA GLU A 51 -4.13 -4.88 4.98
C GLU A 51 -2.84 -4.99 4.14
N PHE A 52 -2.34 -3.87 3.62
CA PHE A 52 -1.16 -3.88 2.76
C PHE A 52 0.15 -3.69 3.51
N LYS A 53 0.13 -3.36 4.82
CA LYS A 53 1.35 -3.15 5.62
C LYS A 53 2.26 -4.38 5.60
N GLU A 54 1.70 -5.58 5.65
CA GLU A 54 2.47 -6.84 5.61
C GLU A 54 3.16 -7.09 4.26
N MET A 55 2.68 -6.48 3.17
CA MET A 55 3.25 -6.62 1.83
C MET A 55 4.30 -5.55 1.51
N VAL A 56 4.41 -4.52 2.34
CA VAL A 56 5.39 -3.46 2.15
C VAL A 56 6.77 -4.04 2.40
N LYS A 57 7.54 -4.20 1.31
CA LYS A 57 8.95 -4.58 1.40
C LYS A 57 9.73 -3.39 1.93
N ILE A 58 9.92 -3.37 3.25
CA ILE A 58 10.83 -2.43 3.88
C ILE A 58 12.23 -2.85 3.44
N LYS A 59 12.93 -2.00 2.68
CA LYS A 59 14.38 -2.13 2.57
C LYS A 59 14.95 -1.75 3.95
N THR A 60 15.03 -2.67 4.89
CA THR A 60 15.73 -2.44 6.15
C THR A 60 16.58 -3.65 6.52
N HIS A 61 17.89 -3.44 6.53
CA HIS A 61 18.67 -3.84 7.69
C HIS A 61 18.08 -3.10 8.91
N SER A 62 17.09 -3.67 9.60
CA SER A 62 16.81 -3.46 11.03
C SER A 62 15.45 -4.07 11.45
N PRO A 63 15.36 -4.67 12.65
CA PRO A 63 14.23 -5.51 13.05
C PRO A 63 13.14 -4.76 13.84
N LEU A 64 13.16 -3.42 13.88
CA LEU A 64 12.30 -2.65 14.79
C LEU A 64 11.80 -1.37 14.12
N MET A 65 10.69 -1.45 13.39
CA MET A 65 9.84 -0.27 13.16
C MET A 65 8.45 -0.53 13.76
N ARG A 66 8.38 -0.40 15.09
CA ARG A 66 7.13 -0.38 15.86
C ARG A 66 6.41 0.94 15.62
N TYR A 67 5.24 0.85 14.98
CA TYR A 67 3.98 1.53 15.30
C TYR A 67 4.05 2.88 16.07
N ASN A 68 4.79 3.87 15.56
CA ASN A 68 4.73 5.25 16.09
C ASN A 68 4.68 6.34 15.00
N PHE A 69 4.61 5.94 13.73
CA PHE A 69 4.48 6.85 12.58
C PHE A 69 3.05 6.93 12.06
N LEU A 70 2.28 5.84 12.18
CA LEU A 70 0.91 5.75 11.67
C LEU A 70 -0.05 6.72 12.37
N SER A 71 0.20 7.06 13.64
CA SER A 71 -0.64 7.97 14.42
C SER A 71 -0.69 9.40 13.90
N ARG A 72 0.30 9.86 13.12
CA ARG A 72 0.32 11.23 12.56
C ARG A 72 -0.36 11.36 11.19
N PHE A 73 -0.55 10.26 10.45
CA PHE A 73 -1.08 10.30 9.09
C PHE A 73 -2.62 10.25 9.02
N PHE A 74 -3.30 9.88 10.11
CA PHE A 74 -4.78 9.85 10.16
C PHE A 74 -5.43 11.23 10.39
N SER A 75 -4.66 12.31 10.47
CA SER A 75 -5.21 13.67 10.57
C SER A 75 -5.84 14.18 9.27
N PHE A 76 -5.62 13.51 8.13
CA PHE A 76 -6.06 13.95 6.81
C PHE A 76 -7.44 13.45 6.36
N LEU A 77 -8.16 12.70 7.21
CA LEU A 77 -9.50 12.17 6.91
C LEU A 77 -10.62 12.91 7.68
N ARG A 78 -10.35 14.14 8.15
CA ARG A 78 -11.37 15.02 8.74
C ARG A 78 -11.98 15.95 7.71
#